data_AF-A0A7K1B2N8-F1
#
_entry.id   AF-A0A7K1B2N8-F1
#
_cell.length_a   1.000
_cell.length_b   1.000
_cell.length_c   1.000
_cell.angle_alpha   90.00
_cell.angle_beta   90.00
_cell.angle_gamma   90.00
#
_symmetry.space_group_name_H-M   'P 1'
#
loop_
_entity.id
_entity.type
_entity.pdbx_description
1 polymer ?
#
loop_
_entity_poly.entity_id
_entity_poly.type
_entity_poly.pdbx_seq_one_letter_code
_entity_poly.pdbx_strand_id
1 'polypeptide(L)'
;MSRQCSRTGCAAPADATLTYQYGRSLVWLDDLAVERDPHSYDLCFRHAERLSVPNGWRLEDRRDAHRLVGAGGAGRFAHRLAG
;
A
#
# COMPACT_ATOMS: atom_id res chain seq x y z
N MET A 1 2.21 -4.91 14.65
CA MET A 1 2.46 -3.49 14.34
C MET A 1 2.37 -3.33 12.83
N SER A 2 1.41 -2.58 12.31
CA SER A 2 1.28 -2.34 10.86
C SER A 2 2.28 -1.28 10.41
N ARG A 3 2.86 -1.43 9.20
CA ARG A 3 3.71 -0.39 8.61
C ARG A 3 2.88 0.87 8.34
N GLN A 4 3.52 2.03 8.50
CA GLN A 4 2.88 3.34 8.35
C GLN A 4 3.30 3.98 7.04
N CYS A 5 2.44 4.88 6.55
CA CYS A 5 2.76 5.70 5.39
C CYS A 5 4.04 6.52 5.61
N SER A 6 4.90 6.55 4.60
CA SER A 6 6.17 7.26 4.59
C SER A 6 6.00 8.77 4.35
N ARG A 7 4.79 9.22 4.02
CA ARG A 7 4.49 10.65 3.86
C ARG A 7 4.56 11.33 5.22
N THR A 8 5.41 12.35 5.33
CA THR A 8 5.56 13.16 6.54
C THR A 8 4.21 13.64 7.07
N GLY A 9 3.95 13.40 8.36
CA GLY A 9 2.70 13.76 9.03
C GLY A 9 1.53 12.80 8.78
N CYS A 10 1.73 11.69 8.07
CA CYS A 10 0.71 10.65 7.89
C CYS A 10 1.00 9.44 8.78
N ALA A 11 0.06 9.11 9.67
CA ALA A 11 0.12 7.91 10.52
C ALA A 11 -0.77 6.76 10.00
N ALA A 12 -1.36 6.91 8.81
CA ALA A 12 -2.25 5.89 8.24
C ALA A 12 -1.47 4.60 7.93
N PRO A 13 -2.11 3.42 8.04
CA PRO A 13 -1.49 2.16 7.65
C PRO A 13 -1.13 2.18 6.16
N ALA A 14 0.04 1.64 5.85
CA ALA A 14 0.46 1.44 4.47
C ALA A 14 -0.37 0.35 3.79
N ASP A 15 -0.55 0.51 2.49
CA ASP A 15 -1.34 -0.36 1.61
C ASP A 15 -0.63 -0.63 0.27
N ALA A 16 0.32 0.24 -0.09
CA ALA A 16 1.12 0.13 -1.30
C ALA A 16 2.60 0.38 -1.01
N THR A 17 3.48 -0.12 -1.87
CA THR A 17 4.92 0.17 -1.84
C THR A 17 5.32 0.88 -3.15
N LEU A 18 6.05 1.98 -3.02
CA LEU A 18 6.55 2.82 -4.09
C LEU A 18 8.05 2.61 -4.29
N THR A 19 8.48 2.35 -5.51
CA THR A 19 9.90 2.18 -5.86
C THR A 19 10.29 3.07 -7.04
N TYR A 20 11.44 3.75 -6.93
CA TYR A 20 12.00 4.56 -8.00
C TYR A 20 13.07 3.77 -8.77
N GLN A 21 12.91 3.67 -10.08
CA GLN A 21 13.93 3.21 -11.02
C GLN A 21 14.51 4.44 -11.75
N TYR A 22 15.55 5.00 -11.15
CA TYR A 22 16.16 6.25 -11.62
C TYR A 22 16.75 6.18 -13.03
N GLY A 23 17.35 5.05 -13.41
CA GLY A 23 17.97 4.88 -14.73
C GLY A 23 16.96 4.88 -15.89
N ARG A 24 15.67 4.67 -15.59
CA ARG A 24 14.59 4.63 -16.59
C ARG A 24 13.57 5.74 -16.43
N SER A 25 13.76 6.65 -15.48
CA SER A 25 12.76 7.63 -15.05
C SER A 25 11.39 6.97 -14.85
N LEU A 26 11.37 5.87 -14.10
CA LEU A 26 10.19 5.04 -13.89
C LEU A 26 9.92 4.89 -12.41
N VAL A 27 8.65 4.97 -12.04
CA VAL A 27 8.15 4.72 -10.70
C VAL A 27 7.23 3.51 -10.77
N TRP A 28 7.42 2.57 -9.87
CA TRP A 28 6.51 1.45 -9.67
C TRP A 28 5.71 1.68 -8.40
N LEU A 29 4.41 1.45 -8.51
CA LEU A 29 3.51 1.36 -7.37
C LEU A 29 2.96 -0.06 -7.35
N ASP A 30 3.29 -0.80 -6.30
CA ASP A 30 2.89 -2.19 -6.10
C ASP A 30 2.01 -2.31 -4.86
N ASP A 31 1.36 -3.47 -4.70
CA ASP A 31 0.75 -3.83 -3.42
C ASP A 31 1.81 -3.79 -2.32
N LEU A 32 1.39 -3.57 -1.08
CA LEU A 32 2.31 -3.48 0.05
C LEU A 32 3.24 -4.71 0.09
N ALA A 33 4.52 -4.51 -0.21
CA ALA A 33 5.52 -5.56 -0.31
C ALA A 33 5.66 -6.27 1.04
N VAL A 34 5.75 -7.60 1.11
CA VAL A 34 5.70 -8.33 2.40
C VAL A 34 6.79 -7.85 3.39
N GLU A 35 8.01 -7.70 2.91
CA GLU A 35 9.15 -7.17 3.65
C GLU A 35 9.40 -5.68 3.37
N ARG A 36 10.02 -5.00 4.33
CA ARG A 36 10.39 -3.59 4.20
C ARG A 36 11.72 -3.47 3.45
N ASP A 37 11.72 -2.72 2.36
CA ASP A 37 12.95 -2.32 1.65
C ASP A 37 13.33 -0.87 2.01
N PRO A 38 14.57 -0.60 2.46
CA PRO A 38 15.04 0.77 2.78
C PRO A 38 14.99 1.78 1.63
N HIS A 39 14.99 1.30 0.37
CA HIS A 39 14.95 2.12 -0.85
C HIS A 39 13.53 2.24 -1.42
N SER A 40 12.53 1.76 -0.68
CA SER A 40 11.12 1.87 -1.04
C SER A 40 10.38 2.79 -0.08
N TYR A 41 9.23 3.30 -0.54
CA TYR A 41 8.35 4.11 0.29
C TYR A 41 6.98 3.45 0.40
N ASP A 42 6.59 3.11 1.62
CA ASP A 42 5.27 2.57 1.89
C ASP A 42 4.24 3.72 1.91
N LEU A 43 3.15 3.61 1.15
CA LEU A 43 2.09 4.60 1.02
C LEU A 43 0.75 4.03 1.51
N CYS A 44 -0.07 4.85 2.17
CA CYS A 44 -1.46 4.49 2.43
C CYS A 44 -2.30 4.65 1.16
N PHE A 45 -3.47 4.00 1.10
CA PHE A 45 -4.42 4.09 -0.01
C PHE A 45 -4.59 5.52 -0.54
N ARG A 46 -4.88 6.48 0.34
CA ARG A 46 -5.06 7.91 -0.04
C ARG A 46 -3.84 8.51 -0.75
N HIS A 47 -2.64 8.22 -0.28
CA HIS A 47 -1.41 8.79 -0.86
C HIS A 47 -0.97 8.05 -2.11
N ALA A 48 -1.29 6.76 -2.23
CA ALA A 48 -1.12 5.99 -3.46
C ALA A 48 -2.03 6.55 -4.57
N GLU A 49 -3.32 6.78 -4.30
CA GLU A 49 -4.29 7.31 -5.29
C GLU A 49 -4.00 8.74 -5.74
N ARG A 50 -3.33 9.54 -4.90
CA ARG A 50 -3.00 10.94 -5.17
C ARG A 50 -1.55 11.14 -5.59
N LEU A 51 -0.82 10.05 -5.79
CA LEU A 51 0.57 10.09 -6.18
C LEU A 51 0.72 10.81 -7.53
N SER A 52 1.63 11.76 -7.58
CA SER A 52 2.15 12.30 -8.83
C SER A 52 3.66 12.07 -8.89
N VAL A 53 4.16 11.80 -10.09
CA VAL A 53 5.58 11.61 -10.35
C VAL A 53 6.18 12.87 -10.97
N PRO A 54 7.51 13.10 -10.86
CA PRO A 54 8.15 14.24 -11.50
C PRO A 54 7.92 14.27 -13.01
N ASN A 55 7.98 15.46 -13.61
CA ASN A 55 7.83 15.61 -15.07
C ASN A 55 8.85 14.76 -15.82
N GLY A 56 8.39 14.07 -16.87
CA GLY A 56 9.23 13.16 -17.67
C GLY A 56 9.41 11.77 -17.06
N TRP A 57 8.85 11.50 -15.87
CA TRP A 57 8.80 10.16 -15.31
C TRP A 57 7.53 9.44 -15.72
N ARG A 58 7.61 8.11 -15.81
CA ARG A 58 6.44 7.24 -15.96
C ARG A 58 6.07 6.64 -14.62
N LEU A 59 4.79 6.56 -14.34
CA LEU A 59 4.23 5.76 -13.25
C LEU A 59 3.65 4.49 -13.86
N GLU A 60 4.07 3.34 -13.35
CA GLU A 60 3.42 2.05 -13.59
C GLU A 60 2.75 1.62 -12.28
N ASP A 61 1.42 1.65 -12.26
CA ASP A 61 0.65 1.12 -11.15
C ASP A 61 0.36 -0.36 -11.41
N ARG A 62 1.03 -1.21 -10.64
CA ARG A 62 1.01 -2.68 -10.74
C ARG A 62 0.24 -3.32 -9.59
N ARG A 63 -0.45 -2.51 -8.78
CA ARG A 63 -1.31 -3.02 -7.72
C ARG A 63 -2.41 -3.86 -8.32
N ASP A 64 -2.62 -5.06 -7.77
CA ASP A 64 -3.76 -5.87 -8.16
C ASP A 64 -5.00 -5.40 -7.40
N ALA A 65 -5.82 -4.58 -8.05
CA ALA A 65 -7.13 -4.16 -7.52
C ALA A 65 -8.05 -5.36 -7.20
N HIS A 66 -7.73 -6.55 -7.69
CA HIS A 66 -8.52 -7.76 -7.56
C HIS A 66 -8.47 -8.41 -6.16
N ARG A 67 -7.65 -7.90 -5.23
CA ARG A 67 -7.72 -8.25 -3.80
C ARG A 67 -8.88 -7.57 -3.04
N LEU A 68 -9.55 -6.57 -3.63
CA LEU A 68 -10.58 -5.77 -2.96
C LEU A 68 -11.93 -6.50 -2.70
N VAL A 69 -12.11 -7.75 -3.14
CA VAL A 69 -13.36 -8.53 -2.92
C VAL A 69 -13.25 -9.60 -1.80
N GLY A 70 -12.05 -9.89 -1.26
CA GLY A 70 -11.85 -11.09 -0.42
C GLY A 70 -11.80 -10.92 1.11
N ALA A 71 -11.78 -9.70 1.67
CA ALA A 71 -11.55 -9.47 3.10
C ALA A 71 -12.79 -8.98 3.87
N GLY A 72 -13.99 -9.27 3.36
CA GLY A 72 -15.24 -9.12 4.10
C GLY A 72 -15.49 -10.32 5.02
N GLY A 73 -15.34 -10.14 6.33
CA GLY A 73 -16.05 -10.97 7.32
C GLY A 73 -15.21 -11.95 8.13
N ALA A 74 -14.30 -11.47 8.99
CA ALA A 74 -14.02 -12.18 10.24
C ALA A 74 -15.04 -11.72 11.32
N GLY A 75 -16.32 -11.96 11.05
CA GLY A 75 -17.37 -11.93 12.06
C GLY A 75 -17.15 -13.10 13.01
N ARG A 76 -16.37 -12.88 14.07
CA ARG A 76 -16.33 -13.79 15.22
C ARG A 76 -17.66 -13.69 15.96
N PHE A 77 -18.68 -14.41 15.48
CA PHE A 77 -19.79 -14.82 16.33
C PHE A 77 -19.25 -15.85 17.31
N ALA A 78 -18.84 -15.38 18.49
CA ALA A 78 -18.68 -16.24 19.64
C ALA A 78 -20.08 -16.74 20.04
N HIS A 79 -20.46 -17.91 19.55
CA HIS A 79 -21.49 -18.72 20.21
C HIS A 79 -20.92 -19.11 21.58
N ARG A 80 -21.19 -18.30 22.59
CA ARG A 80 -21.03 -18.71 23.99
C ARG A 80 -22.35 -19.33 24.43
N LEU A 81 -22.35 -20.66 24.45
CA LEU A 81 -23.24 -21.45 25.29
C LEU A 81 -23.04 -21.00 26.75
N ALA A 82 -24.13 -20.54 27.36
CA ALA A 82 -24.38 -20.44 28.81
C ALA A 82 -25.84 -19.95 28.92
N GLY A 83 -26.79 -20.62 29.54
CA GLY A 83 -26.87 -21.84 30.32
C GLY A 83 -28.35 -21.97 30.70
#